data_AF-A0A852INS5-F1
#
_entry.id   AF-A0A852INS5-F1
#
_cell.length_a   1.000
_cell.length_b   1.000
_cell.length_c   1.000
_cell.angle_alpha   90.00
_cell.angle_beta   90.00
_cell.angle_gamma   90.00
#
_symmetry.space_group_name_H-M   'P 1'
#
loop_
_entity.id
_entity.type
_entity.pdbx_description
1 polymer ?
#
loop_
_entity_poly.entity_id
_entity_poly.type
_entity_poly.pdbx_seq_one_letter_code
_entity_poly.pdbx_strand_id
1 'polypeptide(L)' 'QVKSQFESRQNRAYETFKAIVYRTQVVAGINYFIKVQDSDASFVHLRVFEGLPHENQGPSLVSFQTGKTRDDPLTYF' A
#
# COMPACT_ATOMS: atom_id res chain seq x y z
N GLN A 1 3.48 -10.34 0.50
CA GLN A 1 2.51 -10.31 1.62
C GLN A 1 1.44 -9.23 1.45
N VAL A 2 1.79 -7.95 1.22
CA VAL A 2 0.80 -6.87 1.07
C VAL A 2 -0.08 -7.02 -0.17
N LYS A 3 0.48 -7.43 -1.32
CA LYS A 3 -0.28 -7.69 -2.56
C LYS A 3 -1.45 -8.66 -2.31
N SER A 4 -1.19 -9.80 -1.69
CA SER A 4 -2.21 -10.80 -1.40
C SER A 4 -3.30 -10.30 -0.43
N GLN A 5 -2.94 -9.47 0.55
CA GLN A 5 -3.91 -8.81 1.44
C GLN A 5 -4.82 -7.86 0.66
N PHE A 6 -4.24 -7.08 -0.27
CA PHE A 6 -4.99 -6.17 -1.13
C PHE A 6 -5.93 -6.92 -2.09
N GLU A 7 -5.40 -7.94 -2.79
CA GLU A 7 -6.16 -8.79 -3.70
C GLU A 7 -7.35 -9.47 -3.03
N SER A 8 -7.14 -10.00 -1.81
CA SER A 8 -8.20 -10.60 -1.01
C SER A 8 -9.30 -9.58 -0.65
N ARG A 9 -8.94 -8.35 -0.26
CA ARG A 9 -9.92 -7.29 0.03
C ARG A 9 -10.61 -6.74 -1.22
N GLN A 10 -10.02 -6.88 -2.39
CA GLN A 10 -10.61 -6.49 -3.68
C GLN A 10 -11.38 -7.62 -4.37
N ASN A 11 -11.28 -8.86 -3.84
CA ASN A 11 -11.79 -10.06 -4.49
C ASN A 11 -11.35 -10.18 -5.96
N ARG A 12 -10.10 -9.80 -6.24
CA ARG A 12 -9.53 -9.72 -7.59
C ARG A 12 -8.01 -9.87 -7.53
N ALA A 13 -7.45 -10.61 -8.49
CA ALA A 13 -6.01 -10.69 -8.71
C ALA A 13 -5.53 -9.56 -9.63
N TYR A 14 -4.31 -9.08 -9.40
CA TYR A 14 -3.66 -8.06 -10.21
C TYR A 14 -2.36 -8.60 -10.80
N GLU A 15 -2.21 -8.53 -12.12
CA GLU A 15 -0.96 -8.96 -12.78
C GLU A 15 0.17 -7.99 -12.45
N THR A 16 -0.09 -6.69 -12.58
CA THR A 16 0.84 -5.62 -12.22
C THR A 16 0.61 -5.18 -10.77
N PHE A 17 1.69 -5.05 -10.00
CA PHE A 17 1.62 -4.52 -8.63
C PHE A 17 2.97 -3.91 -8.24
N LYS A 18 3.30 -2.77 -8.86
CA LYS A 18 4.63 -2.15 -8.76
C LYS A 18 4.59 -0.89 -7.91
N ALA A 19 5.28 -0.89 -6.77
CA ALA A 19 5.46 0.32 -5.98
C ALA A 19 6.31 1.35 -6.77
N ILE A 20 5.87 2.60 -6.80
CA ILE A 20 6.56 3.67 -7.53
C ILE A 20 7.03 4.82 -6.64
N VAL A 21 6.27 5.16 -5.60
CA VAL A 21 6.60 6.23 -4.64
C VAL A 21 6.07 5.80 -3.28
N TYR A 22 6.81 6.12 -2.22
CA TYR A 22 6.32 5.94 -0.85
C TYR A 22 6.60 7.17 0.01
N ARG A 23 5.87 7.27 1.11
CA ARG A 23 6.08 8.19 2.23
C ARG A 23 5.96 7.41 3.53
N THR A 24 6.58 7.90 4.59
CA THR A 24 6.55 7.27 5.91
C THR A 24 5.97 8.19 6.96
N GLN A 25 5.34 7.60 7.96
CA GLN A 25 4.91 8.25 9.18
C GLN A 25 5.32 7.35 10.36
N VAL A 26 6.16 7.88 11.25
CA VAL A 26 6.62 7.17 12.46
C VAL A 26 5.50 7.17 13.50
N VAL A 27 5.26 6.01 14.11
CA VAL A 27 4.33 5.76 15.23
C VAL A 27 5.01 4.79 16.20
N ALA A 28 4.27 4.02 17.00
CA ALA A 28 4.79 2.79 17.61
C ALA A 28 4.97 1.71 16.51
N GLY A 29 5.92 1.94 15.60
CA GLY A 29 6.04 1.28 14.30
C GLY A 29 6.15 2.31 13.16
N ILE A 30 5.92 1.88 11.92
CA ILE A 30 5.95 2.75 10.74
C ILE A 30 4.69 2.54 9.90
N ASN A 31 3.99 3.62 9.60
CA ASN A 31 3.01 3.64 8.51
C ASN A 31 3.72 4.01 7.21
N TYR A 32 3.67 3.11 6.22
CA TYR A 32 4.04 3.39 4.84
C TYR A 32 2.81 3.76 4.04
N PHE A 33 2.86 4.91 3.39
CA PHE A 33 1.92 5.28 2.34
C PHE A 33 2.61 4.98 1.02
N ILE A 34 2.02 4.14 0.18
CA ILE A 34 2.69 3.61 -1.02
C ILE A 34 1.78 3.82 -2.22
N LYS A 35 2.26 4.52 -3.26
CA LYS A 35 1.63 4.53 -4.57
C LYS A 35 2.10 3.31 -5.36
N VAL A 36 1.15 2.50 -5.80
CA VAL A 36 1.38 1.25 -6.52
C VAL A 36 0.66 1.33 -7.86
N GLN A 37 1.39 1.02 -8.94
CA GLN A 37 0.81 0.79 -10.26
C GLN A 37 0.15 -0.58 -10.28
N ASP A 38 -1.13 -0.65 -10.63
CA ASP A 38 -1.91 -1.89 -10.71
C ASP A 38 -2.38 -2.24 -12.14
N SER A 39 -2.23 -1.31 -13.09
CA SER A 39 -2.26 -1.55 -14.55
C SER A 39 -1.45 -0.48 -15.29
N ASP A 40 -1.49 -0.45 -16.62
CA ASP A 40 -0.75 0.54 -17.43
C ASP A 40 -1.11 2.00 -17.09
N ALA A 41 -2.39 2.26 -16.79
CA ALA A 41 -2.90 3.61 -16.55
C ALA A 41 -3.54 3.82 -15.17
N SER A 42 -3.59 2.77 -14.33
CA SER A 42 -4.21 2.84 -13.00
C SER A 42 -3.21 2.66 -11.87
N PHE A 43 -3.56 3.28 -10.76
CA PHE A 43 -2.79 3.25 -9.53
C PHE A 43 -3.70 3.04 -8.32
N VAL A 44 -3.10 2.55 -7.26
CA VAL A 44 -3.71 2.45 -5.93
C VAL A 44 -2.77 3.07 -4.91
N HIS A 45 -3.34 3.69 -3.88
CA HIS A 45 -2.57 4.14 -2.73
C HIS A 45 -2.82 3.18 -1.57
N LEU A 46 -1.77 2.64 -0.99
CA LEU A 46 -1.83 1.73 0.14
C LEU A 46 -1.34 2.42 1.39
N ARG A 47 -1.96 2.12 2.53
CA ARG A 47 -1.42 2.38 3.86
C ARG A 47 -1.06 1.04 4.48
N VAL A 48 0.22 0.83 4.72
CA VAL A 48 0.77 -0.41 5.28
C VAL A 48 1.40 -0.08 6.63
N PHE A 49 1.08 -0.86 7.65
CA PHE A 49 1.70 -0.76 8.96
C PHE A 49 2.78 -1.85 9.11
N GLU A 50 3.96 -1.42 9.50
CA GLU A 50 5.06 -2.28 9.94
C GLU A 50 5.26 -2.06 11.44
N GLY A 51 5.14 -3.13 12.21
CA GLY A 51 5.33 -3.12 13.65
C GLY A 51 6.77 -2.86 14.07
N LEU A 52 7.02 -2.76 15.37
CA LEU A 52 8.37 -2.60 15.88
C LEU A 52 9.20 -3.88 15.64
N PRO A 53 10.55 -3.80 15.49
CA PRO A 53 11.38 -4.95 15.15
C PRO A 53 11.23 -6.18 16.07
N HIS A 54 10.89 -5.96 17.35
CA HIS A 54 10.72 -7.04 18.33
C HIS A 54 9.35 -7.72 18.28
N GLU A 55 8.36 -7.13 17.61
CA GLU A 55 7.02 -7.71 17.48
C GLU A 55 7.01 -8.90 16.49
N ASN A 56 8.03 -9.01 15.63
CA ASN A 56 8.18 -10.08 14.64
C ASN A 56 6.93 -10.28 13.76
N GLN A 57 6.14 -9.22 13.57
CA GLN A 57 4.97 -9.21 12.70
C GLN A 57 5.36 -8.65 11.33
N GLY A 58 4.94 -9.34 10.27
CA GLY A 58 5.10 -8.83 8.91
C GLY A 58 4.20 -7.63 8.63
N PRO A 59 4.42 -6.92 7.51
CA PRO A 59 3.62 -5.75 7.14
C PRO A 59 2.14 -6.09 6.94
N SER A 60 1.27 -5.26 7.50
CA SER A 60 -0.18 -5.38 7.41
C SER A 60 -0.78 -4.24 6.58
N LEU A 61 -1.67 -4.58 5.67
CA LEU A 61 -2.43 -3.57 4.93
C LEU A 61 -3.49 -2.97 5.85
N VAL A 62 -3.36 -1.70 6.19
CA VAL A 62 -4.31 -0.99 7.05
C VAL A 62 -5.52 -0.55 6.22
N SER A 63 -5.27 0.27 5.20
CA SER A 63 -6.29 0.83 4.32
C SER A 63 -5.73 1.05 2.91
N PHE A 64 -6.60 1.36 1.95
CA PHE A 64 -6.20 1.66 0.59
C PHE A 64 -7.22 2.58 -0.12
N GLN A 65 -6.78 3.21 -1.20
CA GLN A 65 -7.60 3.98 -2.13
C GLN A 65 -7.38 3.44 -3.54
N THR A 66 -8.46 3.18 -4.28
CA THR A 66 -8.43 2.70 -5.67
C THR A 66 -8.78 3.83 -6.66
N GLY A 67 -8.65 3.55 -7.95
CA GLY A 67 -9.00 4.51 -9.01
C GLY A 67 -8.10 5.73 -9.06
N LYS A 68 -6.83 5.60 -8.61
CA LYS A 68 -5.85 6.68 -8.68
C LYS A 68 -5.16 6.67 -10.04
N THR A 69 -4.58 7.82 -10.35
CA THR A 69 -3.78 8.09 -11.52
C THR A 69 -2.32 8.27 -11.14
N ARG A 70 -1.46 8.36 -12.16
CA ARG A 70 -0.03 8.63 -11.98
C ARG A 70 0.21 9.96 -11.26
N ASP A 71 -0.63 10.97 -11.51
CA ASP A 71 -0.41 12.35 -11.08
C ASP A 71 -1.06 12.66 -9.72
N ASP A 72 -1.95 11.80 -9.23
CA ASP A 72 -2.58 11.99 -7.91
C ASP A 72 -1.54 12.07 -6.78
N PRO A 73 -1.54 13.09 -5.91
CA PRO A 73 -0.56 13.18 -4.86
C PRO A 73 -0.71 12.04 -3.86
N LEU A 74 0.42 11.49 -3.40
CA LEU A 74 0.42 10.51 -2.31
C LEU A 74 0.31 11.25 -0.96
N THR A 75 -0.91 11.38 -0.44
CA THR A 75 -1.21 12.05 0.84
C THR A 75 -1.46 11.04 1.97
N TYR A 76 -1.55 11.52 3.20
CA TYR A 76 -1.98 10.70 4.34
C TYR A 76 -3.50 10.47 4.30
N PHE A 77 -3.92 9.26 4.69
CA PHE A 77 -5.31 8.81 4.76
C PHE A 77 -5.49 7.63 5.72
#